data_AF-A0A817Y247-F1
#
_entry.id   AF-A0A817Y247-F1
#
_cell.length_a   1.000
_cell.length_b   1.000
_cell.length_c   1.000
_cell.angle_alpha   90.00
_cell.angle_beta   90.00
_cell.angle_gamma   90.00
#
_symmetry.space_group_name_H-M   'P 1'
#
loop_
_entity.id
_entity.type
_entity.pdbx_description
1 polymer ?
#
loop_
_entity_poly.entity_id
_entity_poly.type
_entity_poly.pdbx_seq_one_letter_code
_entity_poly.pdbx_strand_id
1 'polypeptide(L)'
;MFLVEDKNFALFNYVNELNNQIEILQEQISDIKKEIHRFEGQGVELEEQRQRLLEQIDDKRSRATALADEHEEKSRAARKILDQCRAGIDSLFKKIGCDRRQIDNLLQSHEGVTEDNMLRYLGIIEERTNELLTAQATINAKEQNIPLRERAPNLIGDGPTGPAPHVQVHLPNTDDRRDPDEKDDRAEEELKPLTREELKQRALEQVKNLERKALQEQNKYADLAPTTTREKSSASISRTGGGETGKPPTSRGR
;
A
#
# COMPACT_ATOMS: atom_id res chain seq x y z
N MET A 1 -25.33 77.34 55.46
CA MET A 1 -26.05 76.98 54.22
C MET A 1 -25.06 76.41 53.22
N PHE A 2 -24.13 77.21 52.70
CA PHE A 2 -23.09 76.80 51.73
C PHE A 2 -22.26 75.55 52.10
N LEU A 3 -21.71 75.46 53.32
CA LEU A 3 -20.91 74.30 53.77
C LEU A 3 -21.68 72.97 53.85
N VAL A 4 -23.01 73.02 53.98
CA VAL A 4 -23.86 71.83 54.02
C VAL A 4 -24.21 71.40 52.60
N GLU A 5 -24.43 72.36 51.70
CA GLU A 5 -24.59 72.11 50.26
C GLU A 5 -23.33 71.52 49.63
N ASP A 6 -22.13 72.03 49.94
CA ASP A 6 -20.87 71.50 49.41
C ASP A 6 -20.62 70.04 49.83
N LYS A 7 -20.97 69.70 51.08
CA LYS A 7 -20.88 68.31 51.57
C LYS A 7 -21.88 67.40 50.88
N ASN A 8 -23.10 67.87 50.66
CA ASN A 8 -24.10 67.12 49.89
C ASN A 8 -23.64 66.91 48.45
N PHE A 9 -23.10 67.94 47.80
CA PHE A 9 -22.59 67.84 46.43
C PHE A 9 -21.45 66.84 46.31
N ALA A 10 -20.48 66.87 47.23
CA ALA A 10 -19.39 65.89 47.28
C ALA A 10 -19.91 64.45 47.49
N LEU A 11 -20.92 64.27 48.36
CA LEU A 11 -21.52 62.96 48.61
C LEU A 11 -22.30 62.45 47.39
N PHE A 12 -23.06 63.30 46.70
CA PHE A 12 -23.75 62.93 45.47
C PHE A 12 -22.78 62.50 44.38
N ASN A 13 -21.68 63.23 44.20
CA ASN A 13 -20.63 62.85 43.25
C ASN A 13 -19.99 61.51 43.62
N TYR A 14 -19.73 61.27 44.90
CA TYR A 14 -19.20 60.00 45.37
C TYR A 14 -20.17 58.84 45.14
N VAL A 15 -21.47 59.03 45.40
CA VAL A 15 -22.50 58.02 45.14
C VAL A 15 -22.61 57.72 43.63
N ASN A 16 -22.55 58.75 42.78
CA ASN A 16 -22.57 58.56 41.33
C ASN A 16 -21.33 57.79 40.83
N GLU A 17 -20.16 58.12 41.35
CA GLU A 17 -18.92 57.42 41.03
C GLU A 17 -18.96 55.97 41.49
N LEU A 18 -19.46 55.69 42.70
CA LEU A 18 -19.67 54.32 43.18
C LEU A 18 -20.67 53.55 42.32
N ASN A 19 -21.77 54.18 41.89
CA ASN A 19 -22.73 53.53 41.01
C ASN A 19 -22.11 53.18 39.66
N ASN A 20 -21.32 54.10 39.08
CA ASN A 20 -20.57 53.83 37.85
C ASN A 20 -19.56 52.68 38.04
N GLN A 21 -18.85 52.64 39.16
CA GLN A 21 -17.95 51.53 39.49
C GLN A 21 -18.69 50.20 39.66
N ILE A 22 -19.89 50.21 40.26
CA ILE A 22 -20.73 49.02 40.37
C ILE A 22 -21.14 48.51 38.99
N GLU A 23 -21.56 49.40 38.08
CA GLU A 23 -21.92 49.02 36.70
C GLU A 23 -20.73 48.39 35.96
N ILE A 24 -19.54 49.00 36.04
CA ILE A 24 -18.31 48.48 35.44
C ILE A 24 -17.95 47.10 36.02
N LEU A 25 -18.00 46.94 37.35
CA LEU A 25 -17.70 45.66 37.99
C LEU A 25 -18.72 44.57 37.62
N GLN A 26 -19.99 44.92 37.47
CA GLN A 26 -21.02 43.98 37.03
C GLN A 26 -20.79 43.53 35.59
N GLU A 27 -20.39 44.44 34.70
CA GLU A 27 -19.99 44.11 33.33
C GLU A 27 -18.78 43.17 33.31
N GLN A 28 -17.74 43.47 34.08
CA GLN A 28 -16.55 42.61 34.20
C GLN A 28 -16.89 41.22 34.73
N ILE A 29 -17.74 41.12 35.76
CA ILE A 29 -18.20 39.83 36.29
C ILE A 29 -18.98 39.05 35.22
N SER A 30 -19.84 39.72 34.46
CA SER A 30 -20.60 39.12 33.36
C SER A 30 -19.67 38.57 32.30
N ASP A 31 -18.65 39.33 31.88
CA ASP A 31 -17.72 38.92 30.85
C ASP A 31 -16.80 37.78 31.31
N ILE A 32 -16.28 37.83 32.54
CA ILE A 32 -15.51 36.72 33.11
C ILE A 32 -16.35 35.44 33.17
N LYS A 33 -17.63 35.53 33.57
CA LYS A 33 -18.52 34.35 33.60
C LYS A 33 -18.77 33.76 32.21
N LYS A 34 -18.96 34.60 31.18
CA LYS A 34 -19.05 34.13 29.79
C LYS A 34 -17.77 33.44 29.36
N GLU A 35 -16.63 33.97 29.79
CA GLU A 35 -15.33 33.41 29.47
C GLU A 35 -15.11 32.03 30.10
N ILE A 36 -15.47 31.89 31.38
CA ILE A 36 -15.45 30.60 32.09
C ILE A 36 -16.30 29.57 31.35
N HIS A 37 -17.55 29.88 31.01
CA HIS A 37 -18.42 28.95 30.29
C HIS A 37 -17.87 28.57 28.90
N ARG A 38 -17.24 29.52 28.20
CA ARG A 38 -16.56 29.23 26.92
C ARG A 38 -15.42 28.24 27.12
N PHE A 39 -14.57 28.45 28.13
CA PHE A 39 -13.45 27.56 28.42
C PHE A 39 -13.89 26.18 28.93
N GLU A 40 -14.95 26.10 29.73
CA GLU A 40 -15.55 24.82 30.15
C GLU A 40 -16.03 24.01 28.95
N GLY A 41 -16.78 24.64 28.02
CA GLY A 41 -17.25 23.98 26.80
C GLY A 41 -16.11 23.50 25.90
N GLN A 42 -15.10 24.35 25.69
CA GLN A 42 -13.89 23.99 24.93
C GLN A 42 -13.10 22.86 25.60
N GLY A 43 -13.04 22.83 26.93
CA GLY A 43 -12.37 21.78 27.69
C GLY A 43 -13.03 20.42 27.50
N VAL A 44 -14.36 20.36 27.54
CA VAL A 44 -15.12 19.12 27.32
C VAL A 44 -14.94 18.62 25.88
N GLU A 45 -15.06 19.49 24.89
CA GLU A 45 -14.88 19.11 23.48
C GLU A 45 -13.46 18.58 23.22
N LEU A 46 -12.43 19.25 23.77
CA LEU A 46 -11.05 18.82 23.63
C LEU A 46 -10.81 17.45 24.29
N GLU A 47 -11.39 17.22 25.47
CA GLU A 47 -11.25 15.94 26.18
C GLU A 47 -11.95 14.81 25.41
N GLU A 48 -13.15 15.07 24.86
CA GLU A 48 -13.82 14.10 23.98
C GLU A 48 -13.00 13.76 22.73
N GLN A 49 -12.43 14.78 22.07
CA GLN A 49 -11.57 14.57 20.91
C GLN A 49 -10.32 13.76 21.27
N ARG A 50 -9.69 14.09 22.41
CA ARG A 50 -8.54 13.37 22.94
C ARG A 50 -8.89 11.91 23.23
N GLN A 51 -10.02 11.65 23.87
CA GLN A 51 -10.47 10.30 24.19
C GLN A 51 -10.71 9.46 22.92
N ARG A 52 -11.37 10.03 21.91
CA ARG A 52 -11.57 9.36 20.61
C ARG A 52 -10.26 9.08 19.89
N LEU A 53 -9.31 10.02 19.94
CA LEU A 53 -7.99 9.81 19.36
C LEU A 53 -7.24 8.68 20.07
N LEU A 54 -7.33 8.63 21.40
CA LEU A 54 -6.70 7.58 22.21
C LEU A 54 -7.26 6.20 21.85
N GLU A 55 -8.58 6.08 21.78
CA GLU A 55 -9.27 4.86 21.37
C GLU A 55 -8.85 4.41 19.95
N GLN A 56 -8.79 5.34 18.99
CA GLN A 56 -8.31 5.02 17.64
C GLN A 56 -6.86 4.54 17.60
N ILE A 57 -5.99 5.09 18.45
CA ILE A 57 -4.59 4.67 18.54
C ILE A 57 -4.51 3.28 19.17
N ASP A 58 -5.27 3.02 20.23
CA ASP A 58 -5.30 1.71 20.88
C ASP A 58 -5.86 0.63 19.94
N ASP A 59 -6.89 0.93 19.14
CA ASP A 59 -7.41 0.02 18.12
C ASP A 59 -6.39 -0.28 17.02
N LYS A 60 -5.65 0.74 16.56
CA LYS A 60 -4.58 0.56 15.59
C LYS A 60 -3.46 -0.30 16.16
N ARG A 61 -3.07 -0.04 17.42
CA ARG A 61 -2.07 -0.82 18.12
C ARG A 61 -2.51 -2.26 18.31
N SER A 62 -3.74 -2.49 18.74
CA SER A 62 -4.31 -3.82 18.95
C SER A 62 -4.29 -4.63 17.66
N ARG A 63 -4.77 -4.06 16.55
CA ARG A 63 -4.73 -4.69 15.22
C ARG A 63 -3.31 -4.98 14.74
N ALA A 64 -2.39 -4.02 14.89
CA ALA A 64 -1.00 -4.20 14.49
C ALA A 64 -0.31 -5.31 15.31
N THR A 65 -0.62 -5.40 16.61
CA THR A 65 -0.09 -6.44 17.50
C THR A 65 -0.63 -7.80 17.10
N ALA A 66 -1.93 -7.94 16.88
CA ALA A 66 -2.53 -9.19 16.44
C ALA A 66 -1.94 -9.70 15.11
N LEU A 67 -1.74 -8.80 14.14
CA LEU A 67 -1.11 -9.14 12.87
C LEU A 67 0.36 -9.55 13.04
N ALA A 68 1.09 -8.85 13.92
CA ALA A 68 2.48 -9.19 14.22
C ALA A 68 2.60 -10.58 14.87
N ASP A 69 1.71 -10.89 15.83
CA ASP A 69 1.65 -12.19 16.51
C ASP A 69 1.34 -13.32 15.50
N GLU A 70 0.40 -13.10 14.59
CA GLU A 70 0.06 -14.06 13.53
C GLU A 70 1.26 -14.32 12.60
N HIS A 71 1.97 -13.27 12.18
CA HIS A 71 3.15 -13.42 11.36
C HIS A 71 4.33 -14.05 12.12
N GLU A 72 4.44 -13.81 13.43
CA GLU A 72 5.45 -14.45 14.25
C GLU A 72 5.19 -15.96 14.38
N GLU A 73 3.94 -16.36 14.61
CA GLU A 73 3.55 -17.78 14.62
C GLU A 73 3.80 -18.43 13.24
N LYS A 74 3.40 -17.72 12.17
CA LYS A 74 3.84 -17.84 10.76
C LYS A 74 5.30 -18.30 10.64
N SER A 75 6.18 -17.40 11.04
CA SER A 75 7.63 -17.53 10.92
C SER A 75 8.17 -18.65 11.80
N ARG A 76 7.65 -18.81 13.02
CA ARG A 76 8.07 -19.84 13.97
C ARG A 76 7.79 -21.24 13.44
N ALA A 77 6.61 -21.45 12.84
CA ALA A 77 6.26 -22.72 12.20
C ALA A 77 7.20 -23.02 11.02
N ALA A 78 7.46 -22.04 10.15
CA ALA A 78 8.37 -22.18 9.02
C ALA A 78 9.80 -22.50 9.47
N ARG A 79 10.32 -21.80 10.50
CA ARG A 79 11.65 -22.06 11.07
C ARG A 79 11.78 -23.48 11.60
N LYS A 80 10.75 -23.99 12.30
CA LYS A 80 10.74 -25.38 12.78
C LYS A 80 10.84 -26.39 11.62
N ILE A 81 10.17 -26.13 10.51
CA ILE A 81 10.27 -26.97 9.30
C ILE A 81 11.69 -26.89 8.72
N LEU A 82 12.27 -25.70 8.63
CA LEU A 82 13.65 -25.51 8.14
C LEU A 82 14.67 -26.23 9.03
N ASP A 83 14.51 -26.19 10.36
CA ASP A 83 15.38 -26.93 11.29
C ASP A 83 15.27 -28.45 11.10
N GLN A 84 14.05 -28.97 10.87
CA GLN A 84 13.84 -30.37 10.55
C GLN A 84 14.47 -30.76 9.21
N CYS A 85 14.33 -29.91 8.18
CA CYS A 85 14.98 -30.11 6.89
C CYS A 85 16.51 -30.13 7.03
N ARG A 86 17.09 -29.17 7.76
CA ARG A 86 18.52 -29.08 8.05
C ARG A 86 19.04 -30.38 8.69
N ALA A 87 18.37 -30.83 9.76
CA ALA A 87 18.72 -32.07 10.45
C ALA A 87 18.55 -33.33 9.57
N GLY A 88 17.51 -33.34 8.72
CA GLY A 88 17.25 -34.41 7.75
C GLY A 88 18.35 -34.51 6.70
N ILE A 89 18.74 -33.37 6.11
CA ILE A 89 19.82 -33.28 5.13
C ILE A 89 21.15 -33.72 5.77
N ASP A 90 21.49 -33.23 6.96
CA ASP A 90 22.70 -33.64 7.68
C ASP A 90 22.75 -35.15 7.94
N SER A 91 21.60 -35.73 8.31
CA SER A 91 21.48 -37.17 8.55
C SER A 91 21.62 -37.99 7.27
N LEU A 92 21.02 -37.52 6.18
CA LEU A 92 21.07 -38.17 4.87
C LEU A 92 22.48 -38.11 4.29
N PHE A 93 23.15 -36.97 4.38
CA PHE A 93 24.54 -36.76 3.97
C PHE A 93 25.48 -37.78 4.64
N LYS A 94 25.32 -38.00 5.95
CA LYS A 94 26.09 -38.98 6.71
C LYS A 94 25.76 -40.43 6.33
N LYS A 95 24.48 -40.76 6.14
CA LYS A 95 24.03 -42.13 5.82
C LYS A 95 24.47 -42.60 4.43
N ILE A 96 24.44 -41.72 3.45
CA ILE A 96 24.87 -42.03 2.07
C ILE A 96 26.41 -42.06 1.98
N GLY A 97 27.12 -41.53 2.99
CA GLY A 97 28.57 -41.49 3.01
C GLY A 97 29.13 -40.50 2.00
N CYS A 98 28.52 -39.32 1.88
CA CYS A 98 28.99 -38.26 1.00
C CYS A 98 30.33 -37.70 1.51
N ASP A 99 31.27 -37.41 0.61
CA ASP A 99 32.59 -36.92 0.98
C ASP A 99 32.52 -35.45 1.42
N ARG A 100 32.70 -35.23 2.73
CA ARG A 100 32.66 -33.88 3.33
C ARG A 100 33.68 -32.90 2.73
N ARG A 101 34.78 -33.42 2.16
CA ARG A 101 35.80 -32.65 1.44
C ARG A 101 35.29 -32.01 0.15
N GLN A 102 34.39 -32.67 -0.58
CA GLN A 102 33.79 -32.10 -1.80
C GLN A 102 32.95 -30.87 -1.45
N ILE A 103 32.25 -30.94 -0.32
CA ILE A 103 31.46 -29.85 0.24
C ILE A 103 32.33 -28.71 0.78
N ASP A 104 33.34 -29.00 1.58
CA ASP A 104 34.20 -27.98 2.19
C ASP A 104 34.94 -27.16 1.11
N ASN A 105 35.33 -27.80 0.00
CA ASN A 105 35.93 -27.11 -1.14
C ASN A 105 34.94 -26.20 -1.89
N LEU A 106 33.67 -26.60 -1.99
CA LEU A 106 32.65 -25.86 -2.74
C LEU A 106 32.05 -24.71 -1.92
N LEU A 107 31.84 -24.93 -0.62
CA LEU A 107 31.23 -23.97 0.29
C LEU A 107 32.25 -23.04 0.97
N GLN A 108 33.56 -23.35 0.87
CA GLN A 108 34.68 -22.63 1.50
C GLN A 108 34.46 -22.30 2.99
N SER A 109 33.54 -23.01 3.63
CA SER A 109 33.03 -22.76 4.96
C SER A 109 32.90 -24.12 5.63
N HIS A 110 33.52 -24.29 6.80
CA HIS A 110 33.39 -25.51 7.62
C HIS A 110 32.07 -25.56 8.41
N GLU A 111 31.18 -24.61 8.16
CA GLU A 111 29.90 -24.52 8.82
C GLU A 111 28.94 -25.56 8.23
N GLY A 112 28.13 -26.19 9.07
CA GLY A 112 27.23 -27.29 8.67
C GLY A 112 26.16 -26.85 7.66
N VAL A 113 25.11 -27.65 7.52
CA VAL A 113 23.97 -27.26 6.65
C VAL A 113 23.40 -25.93 7.18
N THR A 114 23.14 -24.94 6.33
CA THR A 114 22.52 -23.64 6.60
C THR A 114 21.48 -23.38 5.52
N GLU A 115 20.58 -22.41 5.72
CA GLU A 115 19.50 -22.11 4.75
C GLU A 115 20.04 -21.81 3.35
N ASP A 116 21.13 -21.04 3.25
CA ASP A 116 21.75 -20.69 1.97
C ASP A 116 22.44 -21.88 1.29
N ASN A 117 22.91 -22.86 2.05
CA ASN A 117 23.67 -23.97 1.51
C ASN A 117 22.86 -25.28 1.36
N MET A 118 21.65 -25.36 1.92
CA MET A 118 20.79 -26.56 1.89
C MET A 118 20.61 -27.15 0.49
N LEU A 119 20.38 -26.30 -0.51
CA LEU A 119 20.22 -26.73 -1.90
C LEU A 119 21.50 -27.33 -2.49
N ARG A 120 22.68 -26.81 -2.11
CA ARG A 120 23.97 -27.35 -2.54
C ARG A 120 24.24 -28.71 -1.91
N TYR A 121 23.92 -28.88 -0.62
CA TYR A 121 23.98 -30.19 0.04
C TYR A 121 23.08 -31.21 -0.65
N LEU A 122 21.84 -30.82 -1.00
CA LEU A 122 20.90 -31.70 -1.72
C LEU A 122 21.43 -32.13 -3.10
N GLY A 123 22.03 -31.22 -3.87
CA GLY A 123 22.59 -31.57 -5.18
C GLY A 123 23.73 -32.59 -5.09
N ILE A 124 24.58 -32.49 -4.07
CA ILE A 124 25.68 -33.46 -3.86
C ILE A 124 25.14 -34.80 -3.38
N ILE A 125 24.12 -34.79 -2.52
CA ILE A 125 23.41 -36.00 -2.09
C ILE A 125 22.76 -36.69 -3.30
N GLU A 126 22.14 -35.92 -4.21
CA GLU A 126 21.52 -36.43 -5.42
C GLU A 126 22.55 -37.10 -6.34
N GLU A 127 23.66 -36.42 -6.63
CA GLU A 127 24.77 -36.97 -7.44
C GLU A 127 25.26 -38.30 -6.85
N ARG A 128 25.55 -38.33 -5.55
CA ARG A 128 26.06 -39.53 -4.89
C ARG A 128 25.03 -40.67 -4.86
N THR A 129 23.75 -40.35 -4.66
CA THR A 129 22.67 -41.34 -4.70
C THR A 129 22.54 -41.95 -6.09
N ASN A 130 22.64 -41.12 -7.13
CA ASN A 130 22.55 -41.57 -8.51
C ASN A 130 23.71 -42.50 -8.89
N GLU A 131 24.92 -42.21 -8.43
CA GLU A 131 26.09 -43.10 -8.59
C GLU A 131 25.84 -44.48 -7.94
N LEU A 132 25.33 -44.50 -6.71
CA LEU A 132 25.04 -45.74 -5.99
C LEU A 132 23.95 -46.57 -6.67
N LEU A 133 22.87 -45.92 -7.15
CA LEU A 133 21.80 -46.58 -7.90
C LEU A 133 22.33 -47.19 -9.21
N THR A 134 23.17 -46.45 -9.94
CA THR A 134 23.78 -46.95 -11.18
C THR A 134 24.69 -48.14 -10.89
N ALA A 135 25.53 -48.06 -9.85
CA ALA A 135 26.38 -49.17 -9.45
C ALA A 135 25.55 -50.42 -9.12
N GLN A 136 24.46 -50.26 -8.35
CA GLN A 136 23.59 -51.38 -8.00
C GLN A 136 22.88 -51.97 -9.22
N ALA A 137 22.39 -51.15 -10.15
CA ALA A 137 21.79 -51.61 -11.40
C ALA A 137 22.77 -52.42 -12.25
N THR A 138 24.04 -52.00 -12.32
CA THR A 138 25.08 -52.75 -13.05
C THR A 138 25.41 -54.10 -12.41
N ILE A 139 25.42 -54.18 -11.08
CA ILE A 139 25.65 -55.43 -10.35
C ILE A 139 24.47 -56.39 -10.58
N ASN A 140 23.24 -55.92 -10.41
CA ASN A 140 22.04 -56.73 -10.62
C ASN A 140 21.91 -57.24 -12.06
N ALA A 141 22.26 -56.43 -13.05
CA ALA A 141 22.23 -56.83 -14.45
C ALA A 141 23.27 -57.92 -14.77
N LYS A 142 24.45 -57.85 -14.13
CA LYS A 142 25.48 -58.90 -14.23
C LYS A 142 25.03 -60.20 -13.56
N GLU A 143 24.32 -60.12 -12.44
CA GLU A 143 23.79 -61.30 -11.73
C GLU A 143 22.62 -61.97 -12.47
N GLN A 144 21.81 -61.21 -13.22
CA GLN A 144 20.63 -61.73 -13.93
C GLN A 144 20.90 -62.10 -15.40
N ASN A 145 22.09 -61.86 -15.97
CA ASN A 145 22.40 -62.07 -17.40
C ASN A 145 21.43 -61.34 -18.37
N ILE A 146 20.84 -60.22 -17.94
CA ILE A 146 19.91 -59.41 -18.74
C ILE A 146 20.67 -58.18 -19.24
N PRO A 147 20.59 -57.83 -20.55
CA PRO A 147 21.26 -56.64 -21.07
C PRO A 147 20.75 -55.37 -20.38
N LEU A 148 21.68 -54.49 -19.99
CA LEU A 148 21.48 -53.27 -19.17
C LEU A 148 20.29 -52.39 -19.60
N ARG A 149 19.93 -52.44 -20.89
CA ARG A 149 18.93 -51.59 -21.53
C ARG A 149 17.48 -52.06 -21.35
N GLU A 150 17.25 -53.34 -21.03
CA GLU A 150 15.89 -53.90 -20.90
C GLU A 150 15.31 -53.79 -19.48
N ARG A 151 16.17 -53.72 -18.45
CA ARG A 151 15.73 -53.77 -17.04
C ARG A 151 15.49 -52.41 -16.40
N ALA A 152 15.95 -51.33 -17.04
CA ALA A 152 15.78 -49.98 -16.52
C ALA A 152 15.37 -48.99 -17.62
N PRO A 153 14.13 -49.10 -18.15
CA PRO A 153 13.57 -48.06 -19.01
C PRO A 153 13.43 -46.71 -18.29
N ASN A 154 13.75 -46.64 -16.99
CA ASN A 154 13.73 -45.45 -16.15
C ASN A 154 15.01 -45.30 -15.29
N LEU A 155 16.20 -45.71 -15.76
CA LEU A 155 17.45 -45.30 -15.08
C LEU A 155 17.75 -43.85 -15.48
N ILE A 156 17.42 -42.94 -14.56
CA ILE A 156 17.09 -41.54 -14.87
C ILE A 156 18.31 -40.62 -14.87
N GLY A 157 18.65 -40.19 -16.09
CA GLY A 157 18.95 -38.82 -16.50
C GLY A 157 18.16 -38.43 -17.76
N ASP A 158 17.25 -39.29 -18.21
CA ASP A 158 16.28 -39.00 -19.26
C ASP A 158 15.06 -38.37 -18.55
N GLY A 159 14.79 -37.10 -18.84
CA GLY A 159 13.49 -36.51 -18.52
C GLY A 159 12.35 -37.31 -19.17
N PRO A 160 11.08 -36.98 -18.88
CA PRO A 160 9.95 -37.68 -19.50
C PRO A 160 10.16 -37.82 -21.02
N THR A 161 10.20 -39.05 -21.50
CA THR A 161 10.51 -39.39 -22.88
C THR A 161 9.37 -38.92 -23.79
N GLY A 162 9.53 -37.72 -24.34
CA GLY A 162 8.64 -37.15 -25.35
C GLY A 162 7.24 -36.77 -24.81
N PRO A 163 6.49 -35.96 -25.56
CA PRO A 163 5.21 -35.46 -25.10
C PRO A 163 4.24 -36.64 -24.96
N ALA A 164 3.84 -36.92 -23.72
CA ALA A 164 2.63 -37.69 -23.47
C ALA A 164 1.50 -37.08 -24.32
N PRO A 165 0.65 -37.88 -24.99
CA PRO A 165 -0.46 -37.35 -25.76
C PRO A 165 -1.32 -36.51 -24.82
N HIS A 166 -1.21 -35.19 -24.96
CA HIS A 166 -2.15 -34.16 -24.50
C HIS A 166 -3.04 -34.62 -23.34
N VAL A 167 -2.45 -34.71 -22.15
CA VAL A 167 -3.25 -34.73 -20.92
C VAL A 167 -3.95 -33.38 -20.88
N GLN A 168 -5.23 -33.33 -21.26
CA GLN A 168 -6.10 -32.20 -20.97
C GLN A 168 -6.23 -32.13 -19.45
N VAL A 169 -5.32 -31.37 -18.84
CA VAL A 169 -5.44 -30.96 -17.46
C VAL A 169 -6.61 -29.99 -17.42
N HIS A 170 -7.81 -30.50 -17.13
CA HIS A 170 -8.91 -29.67 -16.70
C HIS A 170 -8.51 -29.10 -15.34
N LEU A 171 -8.07 -27.84 -15.34
CA LEU A 171 -7.96 -27.07 -14.10
C LEU A 171 -9.32 -27.14 -13.40
N PRO A 172 -9.40 -27.59 -12.14
CA PRO A 172 -10.60 -27.45 -11.35
C PRO A 172 -11.04 -25.99 -11.37
N ASN A 173 -12.31 -25.74 -11.72
CA ASN A 173 -12.87 -24.41 -11.76
C ASN A 173 -12.80 -23.81 -10.34
N THR A 174 -11.97 -22.79 -10.13
CA THR A 174 -11.75 -22.14 -8.83
C THR A 174 -12.87 -21.17 -8.43
N ASP A 175 -14.01 -21.20 -9.12
CA ASP A 175 -15.08 -20.21 -8.92
C ASP A 175 -16.05 -20.57 -7.77
N ASP A 176 -16.01 -21.79 -7.25
CA ASP A 176 -16.98 -22.28 -6.24
C ASP A 176 -16.44 -22.27 -4.79
N ARG A 177 -15.39 -21.48 -4.54
CA ARG A 177 -14.83 -21.23 -3.18
C ARG A 177 -14.83 -19.76 -2.79
N ARG A 178 -15.69 -18.93 -3.39
CA ARG A 178 -15.95 -17.60 -2.85
C ARG A 178 -16.86 -17.72 -1.65
N ASP A 179 -16.26 -17.60 -0.48
CA ASP A 179 -16.97 -17.34 0.76
C ASP A 179 -17.64 -15.95 0.63
N PRO A 180 -18.98 -15.81 0.79
CA PRO A 180 -19.68 -14.55 0.58
C PRO A 180 -19.29 -13.42 1.55
N ASP A 181 -18.40 -13.67 2.51
CA ASP A 181 -17.92 -12.70 3.51
C ASP A 181 -16.51 -12.12 3.23
N GLU A 182 -15.87 -12.44 2.10
CA GLU A 182 -14.60 -11.78 1.70
C GLU A 182 -14.85 -10.34 1.22
N LYS A 183 -14.33 -9.39 2.01
CA LYS A 183 -14.43 -7.96 1.80
C LYS A 183 -13.49 -7.50 0.69
N ASP A 184 -14.05 -7.20 -0.48
CA ASP A 184 -13.58 -6.21 -1.47
C ASP A 184 -12.06 -6.20 -1.73
N ASP A 185 -11.57 -7.14 -2.56
CA ASP A 185 -10.19 -7.30 -3.05
C ASP A 185 -9.71 -6.19 -4.00
N ARG A 186 -10.10 -4.94 -3.76
CA ARG A 186 -9.61 -3.79 -4.51
C ARG A 186 -8.13 -3.50 -4.22
N ALA A 187 -7.57 -4.05 -3.15
CA ALA A 187 -6.17 -3.88 -2.76
C ALA A 187 -5.22 -4.90 -3.43
N GLU A 188 -5.69 -6.12 -3.75
CA GLU A 188 -4.84 -7.15 -4.37
C GLU A 188 -4.66 -6.96 -5.88
N GLU A 189 -5.65 -6.37 -6.56
CA GLU A 189 -5.53 -5.97 -7.98
C GLU A 189 -4.41 -4.95 -8.23
N GLU A 190 -3.98 -4.20 -7.21
CA GLU A 190 -2.94 -3.17 -7.33
C GLU A 190 -1.51 -3.74 -7.25
N LEU A 191 -1.35 -4.98 -6.74
CA LEU A 191 -0.07 -5.68 -6.64
C LEU A 191 0.25 -6.56 -7.85
N LYS A 192 -0.73 -6.80 -8.73
CA LYS A 192 -0.53 -7.60 -9.95
C LYS A 192 0.07 -6.74 -11.05
N PRO A 193 1.19 -7.13 -11.68
CA PRO A 193 1.76 -6.38 -12.78
C PRO A 193 0.75 -6.33 -13.93
N LEU A 194 0.31 -5.12 -14.30
CA LEU A 194 -0.70 -4.93 -15.33
C LEU A 194 -0.21 -5.50 -16.67
N THR A 195 -1.08 -6.23 -17.35
CA THR A 195 -0.81 -6.64 -18.73
C THR A 195 -0.88 -5.45 -19.67
N ARG A 196 -0.22 -5.56 -20.84
CA ARG A 196 -0.16 -4.48 -21.84
C ARG A 196 -1.54 -4.01 -22.31
N GLU A 197 -2.54 -4.89 -22.29
CA GLU A 197 -3.91 -4.58 -22.70
C GLU A 197 -4.68 -3.86 -21.60
N GLU A 198 -4.55 -4.31 -20.34
CA GLU A 198 -5.15 -3.65 -19.17
C GLU A 198 -4.59 -2.24 -18.97
N LEU A 199 -3.28 -2.05 -19.15
CA LEU A 199 -2.66 -0.73 -19.07
C LEU A 199 -3.20 0.23 -20.15
N LYS A 200 -3.42 -0.26 -21.37
CA LYS A 200 -4.03 0.53 -22.45
C LYS A 200 -5.48 0.90 -22.12
N GLN A 201 -6.26 -0.04 -21.60
CA GLN A 201 -7.65 0.21 -21.22
C GLN A 201 -7.74 1.24 -20.09
N ARG A 202 -6.91 1.12 -19.06
CA ARG A 202 -6.86 2.08 -17.94
C ARG A 202 -6.44 3.47 -18.39
N ALA A 203 -5.48 3.58 -19.32
CA ALA A 203 -5.08 4.86 -19.91
C ALA A 203 -6.22 5.48 -20.73
N LEU A 204 -6.93 4.70 -21.55
CA LEU A 204 -8.07 5.18 -22.33
C LEU A 204 -9.23 5.63 -21.43
N GLU A 205 -9.48 4.92 -20.34
CA GLU A 205 -10.53 5.26 -19.39
C GLU A 205 -10.21 6.53 -18.61
N GLN A 206 -8.93 6.73 -18.24
CA GLN A 206 -8.47 7.99 -17.64
C GLN A 206 -8.66 9.18 -18.59
N VAL A 207 -8.29 9.04 -19.87
CA VAL A 207 -8.49 10.09 -20.87
C VAL A 207 -9.98 10.40 -21.05
N LYS A 208 -10.83 9.38 -21.16
CA LYS A 208 -12.28 9.54 -21.30
C LYS A 208 -12.93 10.22 -20.08
N ASN A 209 -12.42 9.93 -18.87
CA ASN A 209 -12.88 10.59 -17.65
C ASN A 209 -12.43 12.05 -17.56
N LEU A 210 -11.23 12.38 -18.05
CA LEU A 210 -10.75 13.75 -18.16
C LEU A 210 -11.58 14.54 -19.18
N GLU A 211 -11.89 13.95 -20.34
CA GLU A 211 -12.76 14.56 -21.35
C GLU A 211 -14.19 14.80 -20.83
N ARG A 212 -14.78 13.83 -20.11
CA ARG A 212 -16.09 14.01 -19.47
C ARG A 212 -16.08 15.13 -18.43
N LYS A 213 -15.01 15.26 -17.64
CA LYS A 213 -14.85 16.34 -16.65
C LYS A 213 -14.71 17.69 -17.34
N ALA A 214 -13.92 17.78 -18.41
CA ALA A 214 -13.77 19.00 -19.20
C ALA A 214 -15.10 19.45 -19.84
N LEU A 215 -15.89 18.51 -20.37
CA LEU A 215 -17.22 18.79 -20.91
C LEU A 215 -18.23 19.20 -19.82
N GLN A 216 -18.14 18.61 -18.62
CA GLN A 216 -18.96 19.01 -17.47
C GLN A 216 -18.59 20.42 -16.98
N GLU A 217 -17.31 20.75 -16.92
CA GLU A 217 -16.85 22.10 -16.57
C GLU A 217 -17.29 23.11 -17.63
N GLN A 218 -17.15 22.79 -18.91
CA GLN A 218 -17.61 23.65 -20.01
C GLN A 218 -19.13 23.91 -19.96
N ASN A 219 -19.95 22.90 -19.64
CA ASN A 219 -21.39 23.06 -19.45
C ASN A 219 -21.75 23.85 -18.19
N LYS A 220 -20.96 23.74 -17.12
CA LYS A 220 -21.18 24.50 -15.87
C LYS A 220 -20.91 26.00 -16.04
N TYR A 221 -20.04 26.38 -16.98
CA TYR A 221 -19.80 27.79 -17.35
C TYR A 221 -20.77 28.32 -18.40
N ALA A 222 -21.48 27.47 -19.15
CA ALA A 222 -22.50 27.89 -20.12
C ALA A 222 -23.82 28.33 -19.46
N ASP A 223 -24.16 27.77 -18.29
CA ASP A 223 -25.40 28.08 -17.53
C ASP A 223 -25.35 29.40 -16.72
N LEU A 224 -24.23 30.12 -16.73
CA LEU A 224 -24.06 31.42 -16.01
C LEU A 224 -24.13 32.65 -16.93
N ALA A 225 -24.45 32.50 -18.21
CA ALA A 225 -24.66 33.65 -19.11
C ALA A 225 -26.09 34.22 -18.96
N PRO A 226 -26.28 35.50 -18.60
CA PRO A 226 -27.61 36.08 -18.48
C PRO A 226 -28.23 36.27 -19.87
N THR A 227 -29.46 35.77 -20.03
CA THR A 227 -30.31 36.04 -21.20
C THR A 227 -30.81 37.49 -21.13
N THR A 228 -30.30 38.36 -22.00
CA THR A 228 -30.92 39.66 -22.27
C THR A 228 -31.45 39.70 -23.70
N THR A 229 -32.74 39.45 -23.86
CA THR A 229 -33.52 39.85 -25.03
C THR A 229 -33.92 41.32 -24.88
N ARG A 230 -33.51 42.20 -25.82
CA ARG A 230 -34.43 43.13 -26.53
C ARG A 230 -33.73 43.89 -27.67
N GLU A 231 -34.56 44.20 -28.67
CA GLU A 231 -34.31 44.61 -30.06
C GLU A 231 -33.78 46.04 -30.34
N LYS A 232 -33.09 46.12 -31.50
CA LYS A 232 -33.11 47.13 -32.60
C LYS A 232 -32.77 48.61 -32.33
N SER A 233 -31.71 49.09 -32.99
CA SER A 233 -31.81 50.20 -33.98
C SER A 233 -30.52 50.46 -34.77
N SER A 234 -30.69 50.45 -36.10
CA SER A 234 -30.09 51.28 -37.16
C SER A 234 -28.63 51.77 -37.16
N ALA A 235 -28.09 51.71 -38.39
CA ALA A 235 -27.18 52.66 -39.04
C ALA A 235 -25.68 52.32 -39.09
N SER A 236 -25.34 51.63 -40.19
CA SER A 236 -24.27 51.95 -41.15
C SER A 236 -23.08 52.79 -40.65
N ILE A 237 -21.88 52.19 -40.67
CA ILE A 237 -20.63 52.90 -40.99
C ILE A 237 -19.74 52.00 -41.86
N SER A 238 -19.39 52.57 -43.00
CA SER A 238 -18.53 52.09 -44.06
C SER A 238 -17.04 52.30 -43.76
N ARG A 239 -16.24 51.36 -44.27
CA ARG A 239 -14.81 51.41 -44.67
C ARG A 239 -14.00 52.67 -44.37
N THR A 240 -12.83 52.47 -43.76
CA THR A 240 -11.46 52.87 -44.20
C THR A 240 -10.56 52.49 -43.01
N GLY A 241 -9.38 51.87 -43.10
CA GLY A 241 -8.31 51.90 -44.08
C GLY A 241 -7.03 52.24 -43.29
N GLY A 242 -6.01 51.37 -43.29
CA GLY A 242 -4.71 51.70 -42.68
C GLY A 242 -3.99 50.49 -42.07
N GLY A 243 -3.44 49.63 -42.91
CA GLY A 243 -2.38 48.70 -42.50
C GLY A 243 -1.03 49.42 -42.58
N GLU A 244 -0.24 49.36 -41.52
CA GLU A 244 1.19 49.64 -41.56
C GLU A 244 1.96 48.36 -41.25
N THR A 245 2.93 48.11 -42.13
CA THR A 245 3.76 46.93 -42.24
C THR A 245 5.05 47.14 -41.47
N GLY A 246 5.39 46.20 -40.57
CA GLY A 246 6.65 46.19 -39.83
C GLY A 246 7.33 44.82 -39.92
N LYS A 247 8.44 44.76 -40.66
CA LYS A 247 9.27 43.61 -41.07
C LYS A 247 9.74 42.65 -39.95
N PRO A 248 10.16 41.41 -40.33
CA PRO A 248 10.85 40.47 -39.45
C PRO A 248 12.38 40.69 -39.46
N PRO A 249 13.12 40.35 -38.39
CA PRO A 249 14.56 40.25 -38.46
C PRO A 249 15.00 38.85 -38.90
N THR A 250 15.69 38.84 -40.03
CA THR A 250 16.49 37.74 -40.58
C THR A 250 17.78 37.53 -39.78
N SER A 251 18.24 36.29 -39.84
CA SER A 251 19.49 35.71 -39.33
C SER A 251 20.78 36.30 -39.91
N ARG A 252 21.88 35.96 -39.20
CA ARG A 252 23.34 35.96 -39.52
C ARG A 252 24.09 36.83 -38.50
N GLY A 253 25.12 36.36 -37.82
CA GLY A 253 26.09 35.33 -38.18
C GLY A 253 27.47 35.97 -38.11
N ARG A 254 28.20 35.71 -37.03
CA ARG A 254 29.66 35.56 -36.99
C ARG A 254 30.05 35.03 -35.61
#